data_AF-A0A962S5Q5-F1
#
_entry.id   AF-A0A962S5Q5-F1
#
_cell.length_a   1.000
_cell.length_b   1.000
_cell.length_c   1.000
_cell.angle_alpha   90.00
_cell.angle_beta   90.00
_cell.angle_gamma   90.00
#
_symmetry.space_group_name_H-M   'P 1'
#
loop_
_entity.id
_entity.type
_entity.pdbx_description
1 polymer ?
#
loop_
_entity_poly.entity_id
_entity_poly.type
_entity_poly.pdbx_seq_one_letter_code
_entity_poly.pdbx_strand_id
1 'polypeptide(L)' 'QATVARDDEVLFFIDRHALMGRSIGYMDAHLLASVSLDEGAQLWTRDKRLHALAEVLKMAYAPA' A
#
# COMPACT_ATOMS: atom_id res chain seq x y z
N GLN A 1 4.26 13.31 -2.14
CA GLN A 1 4.02 12.61 -3.42
C GLN A 1 4.95 11.42 -3.42
N ALA A 2 4.44 10.19 -3.52
CA ALA A 2 5.25 8.97 -3.48
C ALA A 2 5.79 8.62 -4.88
N THR A 3 6.88 7.84 -4.92
CA THR A 3 7.39 7.22 -6.16
C THR A 3 6.34 6.29 -6.74
N VAL A 4 6.10 6.36 -8.06
CA VAL A 4 5.15 5.47 -8.73
C VAL A 4 5.80 4.10 -8.91
N ALA A 5 5.19 3.07 -8.32
CA ALA A 5 5.60 1.69 -8.54
C ALA A 5 5.32 1.25 -9.97
N ARG A 6 6.19 0.45 -10.56
CA ARG A 6 5.95 -0.19 -11.85
C ARG A 6 5.07 -1.43 -11.68
N ASP A 7 4.41 -1.87 -12.75
CA ASP A 7 3.47 -3.00 -12.66
C ASP A 7 4.12 -4.30 -12.15
N ASP A 8 5.37 -4.57 -12.53
CA ASP A 8 6.14 -5.70 -12.03
C ASP A 8 6.46 -5.57 -10.54
N GLU A 9 6.79 -4.37 -10.06
CA GLU A 9 6.99 -4.06 -8.64
C GLU A 9 5.70 -4.24 -7.84
N VAL A 10 4.54 -3.90 -8.43
CA VAL A 10 3.23 -4.10 -7.80
C VAL A 10 2.86 -5.58 -7.72
N LEU A 11 3.07 -6.35 -8.78
CA LEU A 11 2.85 -7.80 -8.75
C LEU A 11 3.76 -8.47 -7.73
N PHE A 12 5.05 -8.13 -7.72
CA PHE A 12 5.98 -8.59 -6.69
C PHE A 12 5.52 -8.21 -5.28
N PHE A 13 5.03 -6.98 -5.09
CA PHE A 13 4.52 -6.51 -3.80
C PHE A 13 3.29 -7.29 -3.33
N ILE A 14 2.35 -7.56 -4.24
CA ILE A 14 1.14 -8.35 -3.97
C ILE A 14 1.52 -9.76 -3.50
N ASP A 15 2.43 -10.42 -4.22
CA ASP A 15 2.89 -11.77 -3.88
C ASP A 15 3.65 -11.79 -2.56
N ARG A 16 4.59 -10.85 -2.38
CA ARG A 16 5.41 -10.72 -1.17
C ARG A 16 4.57 -10.56 0.10
N HIS A 17 3.48 -9.80 0.03
CA HIS A 17 2.63 -9.51 1.19
C HIS A 17 1.33 -10.33 1.22
N ALA A 18 1.18 -11.30 0.31
CA ALA A 18 0.00 -12.15 0.18
C ALA A 18 -1.32 -11.34 0.18
N LEU A 19 -1.39 -10.33 -0.69
CA LEU A 19 -2.52 -9.40 -0.77
C LEU A 19 -3.70 -9.92 -1.58
N MET A 20 -3.53 -11.05 -2.29
CA MET A 20 -4.60 -11.71 -3.02
C MET A 20 -5.75 -12.08 -2.07
N GLY A 21 -6.97 -11.70 -2.43
CA GLY A 21 -8.18 -11.96 -1.61
C GLY A 21 -8.34 -11.07 -0.38
N ARG A 22 -7.48 -10.05 -0.17
CA ARG A 22 -7.56 -9.14 0.99
C ARG A 22 -8.58 -8.00 0.83
N SER A 23 -9.54 -8.14 -0.09
CA SER A 23 -10.61 -7.16 -0.33
C SER A 23 -10.12 -5.76 -0.75
N ILE A 24 -8.95 -5.68 -1.38
CA ILE A 24 -8.42 -4.46 -2.01
C ILE A 24 -8.30 -4.65 -3.53
N GLY A 25 -8.40 -3.56 -4.28
CA GLY A 25 -8.23 -3.56 -5.73
C GLY A 25 -6.76 -3.48 -6.17
N TYR A 26 -6.51 -3.67 -7.46
CA TYR A 26 -5.17 -3.53 -8.03
C TYR A 26 -4.61 -2.11 -7.86
N MET A 27 -5.46 -1.08 -7.94
CA MET A 27 -5.04 0.31 -7.68
C MET A 27 -4.60 0.52 -6.23
N ASP A 28 -5.28 -0.09 -5.27
CA ASP A 28 -4.91 -0.02 -3.85
C ASP A 28 -3.55 -0.68 -3.61
N ALA A 29 -3.29 -1.81 -4.28
CA ALA A 29 -1.97 -2.46 -4.26
C ALA A 29 -0.90 -1.56 -4.87
N HIS A 30 -1.21 -0.85 -5.95
CA HIS A 30 -0.34 0.15 -6.57
C HIS A 30 0.01 1.28 -5.60
N LEU A 31 -0.96 1.79 -4.84
CA LEU A 31 -0.74 2.82 -3.82
C LEU A 31 0.18 2.32 -2.70
N LEU A 32 -0.08 1.12 -2.16
CA LEU A 32 0.75 0.54 -1.11
C LEU A 32 2.18 0.25 -1.59
N ALA A 33 2.32 -0.30 -2.79
CA ALA A 33 3.63 -0.55 -3.40
C ALA A 33 4.39 0.77 -3.60
N SER A 34 3.74 1.79 -4.12
CA SER A 34 4.32 3.13 -4.33
C SER A 34 4.79 3.75 -3.00
N VAL A 35 4.00 3.63 -1.94
CA VAL A 35 4.39 4.10 -0.59
C VAL A 35 5.57 3.30 -0.04
N SER A 36 5.67 2.01 -0.34
CA SER A 36 6.79 1.17 0.12
C SER A 36 8.15 1.50 -0.54
N LEU A 37 8.15 2.20 -1.67
CA LEU A 37 9.37 2.59 -2.39
C LEU A 37 10.06 3.82 -1.81
N ASP A 38 9.38 4.59 -0.95
CA ASP A 38 9.91 5.83 -0.36
C ASP A 38 9.98 5.69 1.16
N GLU A 39 11.20 5.74 1.71
CA GLU A 39 11.42 5.57 3.14
C GLU A 39 10.79 6.72 3.92
N GLY A 40 9.81 6.39 4.76
CA GLY A 40 9.07 7.35 5.58
C GLY A 40 7.81 7.91 4.92
N ALA A 41 7.50 7.51 3.68
CA ALA A 41 6.19 7.79 3.11
C ALA A 41 5.09 7.05 3.87
N GLN A 42 3.96 7.72 4.05
CA GLN A 42 2.78 7.16 4.71
C GLN A 42 1.54 7.36 3.85
N LEU A 43 0.64 6.38 3.87
CA LEU A 43 -0.63 6.41 3.18
C LEU A 43 -1.71 6.99 4.09
N TRP A 44 -2.22 8.16 3.73
CA TRP A 44 -3.51 8.64 4.22
C TRP A 44 -4.62 8.16 3.30
N THR A 45 -5.66 7.56 3.85
CA THR A 45 -6.84 7.16 3.10
C THR A 45 -8.07 7.15 4.00
N ARG A 46 -9.22 7.49 3.44
CA ARG A 46 -10.53 7.38 4.11
C ARG A 46 -11.14 5.99 3.95
N ASP A 47 -10.60 5.16 3.07
CA ASP A 47 -11.02 3.78 2.92
C ASP A 47 -10.53 2.97 4.11
N LYS A 48 -11.48 2.44 4.88
CA LYS A 48 -11.19 1.71 6.12
C LYS A 48 -10.41 0.42 5.89
N ARG A 49 -10.66 -0.28 4.77
CA ARG A 49 -10.01 -1.56 4.46
C ARG A 49 -8.57 -1.31 4.01
N LEU A 50 -8.37 -0.33 3.14
CA LEU A 50 -7.04 0.06 2.71
C LEU A 50 -6.21 0.63 3.87
N HIS A 51 -6.82 1.43 4.74
CA HIS A 51 -6.15 1.95 5.92
C HIS A 51 -5.71 0.83 6.87
N ALA A 52 -6.59 -0.13 7.18
CA ALA A 52 -6.25 -1.27 8.03
C ALA A 52 -5.10 -2.11 7.43
N LEU A 53 -5.07 -2.29 6.11
CA LEU A 53 -3.96 -2.98 5.46
C LEU A 53 -2.67 -2.16 5.53
N ALA A 54 -2.73 -0.84 5.33
CA ALA A 54 -1.60 0.04 5.49
C ALA A 54 -1.06 0.04 6.93
N GLU A 55 -1.91 -0.11 7.95
CA GLU A 55 -1.48 -0.26 9.35
C GLU A 55 -0.69 -1.56 9.55
N VAL A 56 -1.20 -2.68 9.03
CA VAL A 56 -0.51 -3.98 9.09
C VAL A 56 0.87 -3.91 8.42
N LEU A 57 0.97 -3.17 7.31
CA LEU A 57 2.20 -2.94 6.57
C LEU A 57 3.08 -1.82 7.15
N LYS A 58 2.67 -1.19 8.25
CA LYS A 58 3.35 -0.04 8.90
C LYS A 58 3.55 1.16 7.99
N MET A 59 2.63 1.35 7.05
CA MET A 59 2.60 2.43 6.07
C MET A 59 1.43 3.39 6.32
N ALA A 60 0.53 3.12 7.26
CA ALA A 60 -0.59 4.02 7.53
C ALA A 60 -0.11 5.35 8.13
N TYR A 61 -0.69 6.45 7.64
CA TYR A 61 -0.60 7.74 8.31
C TYR A 61 -1.55 7.77 9.51
N ALA A 62 -1.04 8.11 10.69
CA ALA A 62 -1.84 8.41 11.87
C ALA A 62 -1.62 9.88 12.25
N PRO A 63 -2.68 10.71 12.36
CA PRO A 63 -2.54 12.05 12.89
C PRO A 63 -2.10 12.00 14.36
N ALA A 64 -1.25 12.95 14.75
CA ALA A 64 -0.84 13.17 16.14
C ALA A 64 -2.00 13.66 17.02
#